data_AF-A0A938X5F9-F1
#
_entry.id   AF-A0A938X5F9-F1
#
_cell.length_a   1.000
_cell.length_b   1.000
_cell.length_c   1.000
_cell.angle_alpha   90.00
_cell.angle_beta   90.00
_cell.angle_gamma   90.00
#
_symmetry.space_group_name_H-M   'P 1'
#
loop_
_entity.id
_entity.type
_entity.pdbx_description
1 polymer ?
#
loop_
_entity_poly.entity_id
_entity_poly.type
_entity_poly.pdbx_seq_one_letter_code
_entity_poly.pdbx_strand_id
1 'polypeptide(L)'
;MLKKEMVKKGWKAMGMKMGIAAAAVIIGLTAVPGTAEAKMSNGSFVSIAGGAVDSITVNGVKVDALYEPYNSGTNTDTTYSCAAFVKRFYRDVYGRDVYGLNSTTSVPQIDQGSFTETNSPKVGDILRDNQSVHWAIVKEVNGNTVTLIQQNAWNGDYNKAWVGAKAELGDSRYSYFTWNGNNGNSGNKQQVYHDFSFNYHSLERYDTNAVIHTKVNNPERLHVKKVGCYIYDSNGSLIKRHEENCSRNESRFNIWYDFTGELGVTLTPGTEYSYQFYVIYDNVEYQGAKETFTTTGTASKAQDDTVEMSRECGPAPSLDYAKDGWLSLQELARSSEQALHDRMWDPEKEVGNKKYYAPERCGVFSTMAPVMAEMGNDRVDSITWKYTYPDKSYKAESKEFYEGVAEAGNEVLGMTGTGICENKNHMTTTWNGVASLQWSMEEGVPTITITVE
;
A
#
# COMPACT_ATOMS: atom_id res chain seq x y z
N MET A 1 96.20 13.04 -3.88
CA MET A 1 96.01 11.63 -4.32
C MET A 1 94.51 11.44 -4.52
N LEU A 2 94.00 11.00 -5.68
CA LEU A 2 94.09 9.64 -6.27
C LEU A 2 93.41 8.60 -5.34
N LYS A 3 92.37 7.85 -5.75
CA LYS A 3 91.78 7.63 -7.09
C LYS A 3 90.30 7.16 -7.00
N LYS A 4 89.47 7.55 -7.98
CA LYS A 4 88.31 6.83 -8.59
C LYS A 4 87.14 6.41 -7.66
N GLU A 5 85.88 6.14 -8.06
CA GLU A 5 84.91 6.42 -9.16
C GLU A 5 83.58 5.75 -8.69
N MET A 6 82.35 5.90 -9.22
CA MET A 6 81.62 6.64 -10.28
C MET A 6 80.12 6.54 -9.91
N VAL A 7 79.14 7.38 -10.26
CA VAL A 7 79.02 8.74 -10.85
C VAL A 7 77.57 9.20 -10.48
N LYS A 8 77.33 10.40 -9.89
CA LYS A 8 76.80 11.65 -10.53
C LYS A 8 75.58 11.42 -11.46
N LYS A 9 74.47 12.18 -11.45
CA LYS A 9 74.03 13.52 -10.92
C LYS A 9 72.53 13.41 -10.50
N GLY A 10 71.82 14.34 -9.83
CA GLY A 10 71.59 15.78 -10.11
C GLY A 10 70.49 15.96 -11.18
N TRP A 11 69.56 16.94 -11.16
CA TRP A 11 69.47 18.20 -10.38
C TRP A 11 68.04 18.83 -10.45
N LYS A 12 67.72 19.72 -9.49
CA LYS A 12 66.85 20.92 -9.50
C LYS A 12 65.73 21.16 -10.57
N ALA A 13 64.54 21.48 -10.03
CA ALA A 13 63.68 22.66 -10.32
C ALA A 13 62.69 22.69 -11.53
N MET A 14 61.64 23.54 -11.36
CA MET A 14 60.46 23.76 -12.24
C MET A 14 59.55 22.52 -12.41
N GLY A 15 58.27 22.62 -12.82
CA GLY A 15 57.41 23.79 -13.02
C GLY A 15 56.20 23.45 -13.93
N MET A 16 55.02 24.03 -13.66
CA MET A 16 53.77 24.02 -14.48
C MET A 16 53.34 22.77 -15.30
N LYS A 17 52.11 22.32 -14.98
CA LYS A 17 51.02 21.88 -15.91
C LYS A 17 51.09 20.51 -16.65
N MET A 18 49.90 19.88 -16.62
CA MET A 18 49.31 18.90 -17.57
C MET A 18 50.00 17.54 -17.82
N GLY A 19 49.33 16.48 -17.33
CA GLY A 19 48.66 15.55 -18.25
C GLY A 19 49.04 14.07 -18.22
N ILE A 20 48.02 13.22 -18.41
CA ILE A 20 48.08 11.77 -18.71
C ILE A 20 48.45 10.89 -17.49
N ALA A 21 48.07 9.61 -17.54
CA ALA A 21 47.69 8.79 -16.38
C ALA A 21 48.30 7.36 -16.37
N ALA A 22 47.78 6.52 -15.46
CA ALA A 22 48.14 5.12 -15.16
C ALA A 22 49.43 4.94 -14.30
N ALA A 23 49.48 4.04 -13.30
CA ALA A 23 48.46 3.14 -12.76
C ALA A 23 48.58 2.95 -11.22
N ALA A 24 47.56 2.30 -10.65
CA ALA A 24 47.30 2.10 -9.22
C ALA A 24 48.42 1.43 -8.39
N VAL A 25 48.37 1.63 -7.07
CA VAL A 25 48.20 0.53 -6.10
C VAL A 25 47.38 1.00 -4.89
N ILE A 26 46.22 0.35 -4.72
CA ILE A 26 45.47 0.03 -3.49
C ILE A 26 45.69 0.92 -2.25
N ILE A 27 44.67 1.70 -1.89
CA ILE A 27 44.34 2.04 -0.50
C ILE A 27 43.04 1.31 -0.15
N GLY A 28 43.05 0.51 0.92
CA GLY A 28 41.87 -0.20 1.39
C GLY A 28 40.93 0.72 2.18
N LEU A 29 40.01 1.40 1.49
CA LEU A 29 38.80 1.91 2.12
C LEU A 29 37.71 0.85 2.02
N THR A 30 37.26 0.33 3.17
CA THR A 30 36.01 -0.41 3.27
C THR A 30 34.86 0.55 3.03
N ALA A 31 34.40 0.65 1.79
CA ALA A 31 33.21 1.41 1.45
C ALA A 31 32.00 0.77 2.15
N VAL A 32 31.52 1.42 3.21
CA VAL A 32 30.16 1.17 3.71
C VAL A 32 29.21 1.50 2.55
N PRO A 33 28.29 0.60 2.15
CA PRO A 33 27.30 0.93 1.14
C PRO A 33 26.41 2.05 1.69
N GLY A 34 26.56 3.26 1.15
CA GLY A 34 25.72 4.39 1.52
C GLY A 34 24.26 4.06 1.20
N THR A 35 23.39 4.10 2.21
CA THR A 35 21.96 3.87 2.04
C THR A 35 21.37 4.94 1.11
N ALA A 36 20.63 4.50 0.10
CA ALA A 36 20.12 5.36 -0.95
C ALA A 36 18.88 6.16 -0.51
N GLU A 37 19.07 7.17 0.36
CA GLU A 37 18.03 8.18 0.60
C GLU A 37 17.83 9.03 -0.65
N ALA A 38 16.93 8.59 -1.53
CA ALA A 38 16.38 9.41 -2.61
C ALA A 38 15.60 10.57 -1.99
N LYS A 39 15.98 11.82 -2.29
CA LYS A 39 15.37 13.01 -1.68
C LYS A 39 14.13 13.52 -2.43
N MET A 40 13.36 12.60 -3.01
CA MET A 40 12.08 12.92 -3.63
C MET A 40 11.06 13.29 -2.54
N SER A 41 9.95 13.92 -2.91
CA SER A 41 8.92 14.38 -1.97
C SER A 41 7.55 13.82 -2.31
N ASN A 42 6.62 13.88 -1.34
CA ASN A 42 5.17 13.78 -1.56
C ASN A 42 4.67 12.55 -2.36
N GLY A 43 5.39 11.42 -2.26
CA GLY A 43 4.95 10.09 -2.69
C GLY A 43 4.61 9.19 -1.51
N SER A 44 3.82 8.15 -1.73
CA SER A 44 3.32 7.24 -0.69
C SER A 44 4.18 5.99 -0.54
N PHE A 45 4.24 5.43 0.67
CA PHE A 45 4.86 4.13 0.94
C PHE A 45 3.79 3.03 1.02
N VAL A 46 3.76 2.12 0.04
CA VAL A 46 2.78 1.02 -0.04
C VAL A 46 3.39 -0.33 0.32
N SER A 47 2.63 -1.17 1.02
CA SER A 47 3.06 -2.51 1.45
C SER A 47 3.31 -3.44 0.27
N ILE A 48 4.39 -4.22 0.33
CA ILE A 48 4.78 -5.13 -0.75
C ILE A 48 4.34 -6.55 -0.40
N ALA A 49 3.24 -7.01 -1.02
CA ALA A 49 2.83 -8.41 -1.01
C ALA A 49 3.51 -9.26 -2.11
N GLY A 50 4.39 -8.64 -2.91
CA GLY A 50 4.94 -9.19 -4.15
C GLY A 50 4.08 -8.83 -5.37
N GLY A 51 4.71 -8.37 -6.44
CA GLY A 51 4.03 -8.01 -7.70
C GLY A 51 3.97 -6.50 -7.96
N ALA A 52 2.94 -6.06 -8.67
CA ALA A 52 2.78 -4.68 -9.13
C ALA A 52 2.29 -3.74 -8.02
N VAL A 53 2.99 -2.63 -7.81
CA VAL A 53 2.65 -1.61 -6.78
C VAL A 53 2.32 -0.23 -7.37
N ASP A 54 2.75 0.04 -8.60
CA ASP A 54 2.33 1.20 -9.41
C ASP A 54 2.37 0.82 -10.90
N SER A 55 1.76 1.63 -11.77
CA SER A 55 1.80 1.44 -13.22
C SER A 55 1.80 2.75 -14.01
N ILE A 56 2.27 2.68 -15.25
CA ILE A 56 2.25 3.79 -16.22
C ILE A 56 1.78 3.26 -17.58
N THR A 57 0.96 4.02 -18.30
CA THR A 57 0.53 3.68 -19.67
C THR A 57 1.08 4.70 -20.65
N VAL A 58 1.91 4.26 -21.60
CA VAL A 58 2.49 5.11 -22.67
C VAL A 58 2.34 4.37 -24.00
N ASN A 59 1.94 5.08 -25.07
CA ASN A 59 1.59 4.49 -26.37
C ASN A 59 0.53 3.36 -26.29
N GLY A 60 -0.35 3.39 -25.27
CA GLY A 60 -1.30 2.31 -24.97
C GLY A 60 -0.69 1.09 -24.26
N VAL A 61 0.63 1.02 -24.09
CA VAL A 61 1.27 -0.07 -23.34
C VAL A 61 1.34 0.30 -21.86
N LYS A 62 0.62 -0.48 -21.03
CA LYS A 62 0.71 -0.43 -19.56
C LYS A 62 1.97 -1.20 -19.12
N VAL A 63 2.81 -0.54 -18.33
CA VAL A 63 4.01 -1.12 -17.72
C VAL A 63 3.93 -0.95 -16.20
N ASP A 64 4.05 -2.07 -15.49
CA ASP A 64 3.93 -2.12 -14.04
C ASP A 64 5.30 -2.00 -13.37
N ALA A 65 5.36 -1.26 -12.26
CA ALA A 65 6.48 -1.26 -11.33
C ALA A 65 6.30 -2.43 -10.36
N LEU A 66 7.20 -3.41 -10.45
CA LEU A 66 7.18 -4.66 -9.71
C LEU A 66 8.15 -4.59 -8.53
N TYR A 67 7.70 -5.07 -7.37
CA TYR A 67 8.53 -5.26 -6.17
C TYR A 67 8.36 -6.69 -5.64
N GLU A 68 9.44 -7.24 -5.11
CA GLU A 68 9.45 -8.40 -4.22
C GLU A 68 9.85 -7.95 -2.80
N PRO A 69 9.77 -8.78 -1.74
CA PRO A 69 10.35 -8.44 -0.44
C PRO A 69 11.85 -8.16 -0.55
N TYR A 70 12.36 -7.13 0.13
CA TYR A 70 13.74 -6.67 -0.06
C TYR A 70 14.77 -7.75 0.29
N ASN A 71 15.68 -7.96 -0.66
CA ASN A 71 16.94 -8.68 -0.48
C ASN A 71 18.06 -7.86 -1.14
N SER A 72 19.32 -8.07 -0.76
CA SER A 72 20.45 -7.29 -1.30
C SER A 72 20.66 -7.44 -2.82
N GLY A 73 20.12 -8.50 -3.44
CA GLY A 73 20.20 -8.76 -4.87
C GLY A 73 19.26 -7.88 -5.72
N THR A 74 18.15 -7.40 -5.16
CA THR A 74 17.16 -6.51 -5.83
C THR A 74 17.80 -5.34 -6.56
N ASN A 75 18.86 -4.76 -5.99
CA ASN A 75 19.63 -3.64 -6.54
C ASN A 75 20.24 -3.92 -7.93
N THR A 76 20.51 -5.18 -8.24
CA THR A 76 21.10 -5.64 -9.51
C THR A 76 20.19 -6.58 -10.32
N ASP A 77 19.03 -6.94 -9.77
CA ASP A 77 18.13 -7.92 -10.36
C ASP A 77 17.55 -7.47 -11.71
N THR A 78 17.32 -8.42 -12.62
CA THR A 78 16.86 -8.17 -14.00
C THR A 78 15.35 -7.94 -14.12
N THR A 79 14.60 -8.11 -13.04
CA THR A 79 13.14 -7.88 -12.94
C THR A 79 12.82 -6.69 -12.03
N TYR A 80 13.44 -6.64 -10.85
CA TYR A 80 13.06 -5.78 -9.71
C TYR A 80 13.97 -4.56 -9.47
N SER A 81 15.15 -4.47 -10.07
CA SER A 81 15.99 -3.25 -9.94
C SER A 81 15.35 -2.02 -10.60
N CYS A 82 15.79 -0.82 -10.21
CA CYS A 82 15.40 0.43 -10.88
C CYS A 82 15.79 0.43 -12.37
N ALA A 83 16.96 -0.11 -12.70
CA ALA A 83 17.42 -0.28 -14.07
C ALA A 83 16.60 -1.32 -14.86
N ALA A 84 16.12 -2.38 -14.22
CA ALA A 84 15.22 -3.36 -14.84
C ALA A 84 13.87 -2.75 -15.22
N PHE A 85 13.31 -1.86 -14.40
CA PHE A 85 12.10 -1.13 -14.72
C PHE A 85 12.25 -0.25 -15.96
N VAL A 86 13.29 0.59 -16.00
CA VAL A 86 13.57 1.47 -17.15
C VAL A 86 13.78 0.68 -18.45
N LYS A 87 14.52 -0.44 -18.37
CA LYS A 87 14.68 -1.37 -19.49
C LYS A 87 13.35 -1.95 -19.97
N ARG A 88 12.54 -2.47 -19.06
CA ARG A 88 11.23 -3.05 -19.37
C ARG A 88 10.30 -2.01 -19.99
N PHE A 89 10.27 -0.80 -19.44
CA PHE A 89 9.49 0.31 -19.99
C PHE A 89 9.87 0.60 -21.45
N TYR A 90 11.15 0.80 -21.78
CA TYR A 90 11.55 1.09 -23.16
C TYR A 90 11.36 -0.10 -24.12
N ARG A 91 11.59 -1.33 -23.63
CA ARG A 91 11.38 -2.55 -24.41
C ARG A 91 9.90 -2.75 -24.75
N ASP A 92 9.01 -2.56 -23.77
CA ASP A 92 7.59 -2.87 -23.93
C ASP A 92 6.84 -1.73 -24.64
N VAL A 93 7.18 -0.45 -24.37
CA VAL A 93 6.51 0.74 -24.95
C VAL A 93 7.03 1.13 -26.33
N TYR A 94 8.32 0.91 -26.61
CA TYR A 94 8.98 1.35 -27.84
C TYR A 94 9.70 0.23 -28.62
N GLY A 95 9.82 -0.98 -28.07
CA GLY A 95 10.59 -2.06 -28.67
C GLY A 95 12.09 -1.76 -28.72
N ARG A 96 12.66 -1.15 -27.67
CA ARG A 96 14.07 -0.72 -27.61
C ARG A 96 14.78 -1.14 -26.33
N ASP A 97 16.05 -1.47 -26.45
CA ASP A 97 16.89 -1.98 -25.35
C ASP A 97 17.77 -0.88 -24.77
N VAL A 98 17.51 -0.51 -23.51
CA VAL A 98 18.25 0.53 -22.78
C VAL A 98 19.40 -0.07 -21.95
N TYR A 99 20.55 0.60 -21.94
CA TYR A 99 21.74 0.19 -21.17
C TYR A 99 22.51 1.41 -20.65
N GLY A 100 23.66 1.18 -20.00
CA GLY A 100 24.47 2.26 -19.39
C GLY A 100 23.91 2.83 -18.08
N LEU A 101 22.89 2.20 -17.48
CA LEU A 101 22.22 2.64 -16.25
C LEU A 101 23.02 2.28 -14.96
N ASN A 102 24.31 2.63 -14.90
CA ASN A 102 25.26 2.06 -13.93
C ASN A 102 26.09 3.07 -13.11
N SER A 103 25.88 4.38 -13.22
CA SER A 103 26.51 5.37 -12.34
C SER A 103 25.66 6.64 -12.19
N THR A 104 25.97 7.45 -11.17
CA THR A 104 25.40 8.80 -10.97
C THR A 104 25.77 9.81 -12.07
N THR A 105 26.65 9.44 -12.99
CA THR A 105 27.18 10.31 -14.05
C THR A 105 26.92 9.80 -15.47
N SER A 106 26.42 8.56 -15.66
CA SER A 106 26.21 8.00 -16.99
C SER A 106 24.97 8.59 -17.65
N VAL A 107 25.04 8.77 -18.97
CA VAL A 107 23.88 9.08 -19.81
C VAL A 107 23.27 7.74 -20.26
N PRO A 108 21.95 7.51 -20.14
CA PRO A 108 21.30 6.32 -20.67
C PRO A 108 21.68 6.08 -22.14
N GLN A 109 21.94 4.82 -22.48
CA GLN A 109 22.26 4.39 -23.84
C GLN A 109 21.12 3.49 -24.37
N ILE A 110 21.01 3.38 -25.69
CA ILE A 110 19.92 2.68 -26.37
C ILE A 110 20.43 2.00 -27.64
N ASP A 111 19.76 0.95 -28.10
CA ASP A 111 20.10 0.19 -29.30
C ASP A 111 19.93 1.01 -30.60
N GLN A 112 18.98 1.95 -30.61
CA GLN A 112 18.75 2.86 -31.73
C GLN A 112 18.51 4.30 -31.28
N GLY A 113 19.27 5.24 -31.84
CA GLY A 113 19.18 6.67 -31.50
C GLY A 113 20.09 7.04 -30.33
N SER A 114 19.72 8.08 -29.58
CA SER A 114 20.49 8.57 -28.42
C SER A 114 19.60 9.30 -27.42
N PHE A 115 19.99 9.28 -26.16
CA PHE A 115 19.43 10.17 -25.13
C PHE A 115 20.19 11.50 -25.09
N THR A 116 19.47 12.58 -24.78
CA THR A 116 20.01 13.92 -24.53
C THR A 116 19.45 14.44 -23.21
N GLU A 117 20.28 15.11 -22.41
CA GLU A 117 19.83 15.72 -21.15
C GLU A 117 18.89 16.91 -21.42
N THR A 118 17.82 17.04 -20.62
CA THR A 118 16.76 18.04 -20.82
C THR A 118 16.41 18.80 -19.54
N ASN A 119 16.10 20.09 -19.69
CA ASN A 119 15.47 20.92 -18.65
C ASN A 119 13.94 21.02 -18.84
N SER A 120 13.38 20.26 -19.78
CA SER A 120 11.95 20.19 -20.07
C SER A 120 11.58 18.74 -20.35
N PRO A 121 11.53 17.90 -19.29
CA PRO A 121 11.14 16.50 -19.41
C PRO A 121 9.66 16.37 -19.77
N LYS A 122 9.29 15.17 -20.20
CA LYS A 122 7.92 14.76 -20.53
C LYS A 122 7.69 13.31 -20.16
N VAL A 123 6.42 12.89 -20.19
CA VAL A 123 6.01 11.50 -19.92
C VAL A 123 6.83 10.52 -20.76
N GLY A 124 7.39 9.51 -20.10
CA GLY A 124 8.24 8.48 -20.69
C GLY A 124 9.73 8.78 -20.73
N ASP A 125 10.18 10.00 -20.42
CA ASP A 125 11.62 10.30 -20.31
C ASP A 125 12.22 9.72 -19.01
N ILE A 126 13.54 9.50 -18.98
CA ILE A 126 14.25 8.89 -17.84
C ILE A 126 14.71 10.00 -16.88
N LEU A 127 14.51 9.81 -15.57
CA LEU A 127 15.22 10.56 -14.52
C LEU A 127 16.37 9.71 -13.96
N ARG A 128 17.50 10.37 -13.70
CA ARG A 128 18.65 9.87 -12.92
C ARG A 128 18.79 10.67 -11.63
N ASP A 129 19.10 9.98 -10.54
CA ASP A 129 19.60 10.63 -9.32
C ASP A 129 21.13 10.85 -9.44
N ASN A 130 21.59 12.08 -9.24
CA ASN A 130 22.99 12.47 -9.37
C ASN A 130 23.81 12.20 -8.09
N GLN A 131 23.16 11.74 -7.01
CA GLN A 131 23.77 11.44 -5.71
C GLN A 131 23.72 9.93 -5.36
N SER A 132 22.83 9.15 -5.96
CA SER A 132 22.74 7.69 -5.84
C SER A 132 22.50 7.03 -7.20
N VAL A 133 22.93 5.78 -7.42
CA VAL A 133 22.72 5.08 -8.69
C VAL A 133 21.27 4.58 -8.79
N HIS A 134 20.35 5.53 -9.02
CA HIS A 134 18.91 5.30 -9.06
C HIS A 134 18.27 5.94 -10.30
N TRP A 135 17.23 5.29 -10.82
CA TRP A 135 16.61 5.60 -12.10
C TRP A 135 15.08 5.47 -12.01
N ALA A 136 14.37 6.40 -12.65
CA ALA A 136 12.91 6.43 -12.71
C ALA A 136 12.42 6.83 -14.11
N ILE A 137 11.14 6.60 -14.38
CA ILE A 137 10.45 7.13 -15.57
C ILE A 137 9.54 8.27 -15.16
N VAL A 138 9.51 9.33 -15.96
CA VAL A 138 8.59 10.46 -15.81
C VAL A 138 7.16 10.00 -16.13
N LYS A 139 6.27 10.10 -15.14
CA LYS A 139 4.87 9.67 -15.22
C LYS A 139 3.91 10.84 -15.46
N GLU A 140 4.22 12.01 -14.92
CA GLU A 140 3.45 13.25 -15.08
C GLU A 140 4.41 14.45 -14.98
N VAL A 141 4.10 15.54 -15.67
CA VAL A 141 4.78 16.84 -15.49
C VAL A 141 3.71 17.91 -15.31
N ASN A 142 3.71 18.58 -14.16
CA ASN A 142 2.65 19.48 -13.73
C ASN A 142 3.27 20.79 -13.20
N GLY A 143 3.40 21.78 -14.09
CA GLY A 143 4.19 22.97 -13.81
C GLY A 143 5.65 22.62 -13.58
N ASN A 144 6.17 22.93 -12.39
CA ASN A 144 7.54 22.59 -11.97
C ASN A 144 7.64 21.21 -11.28
N THR A 145 6.52 20.57 -10.94
CA THR A 145 6.54 19.28 -10.23
C THR A 145 6.47 18.12 -11.22
N VAL A 146 7.38 17.16 -11.07
CA VAL A 146 7.44 15.93 -11.90
C VAL A 146 7.10 14.72 -11.05
N THR A 147 6.00 14.03 -11.39
CA THR A 147 5.62 12.75 -10.76
C THR A 147 6.37 11.61 -11.45
N LEU A 148 6.92 10.68 -10.66
CA LEU A 148 7.79 9.60 -11.13
C LEU A 148 7.18 8.23 -10.83
N ILE A 149 7.54 7.24 -11.65
CA ILE A 149 7.35 5.81 -11.40
C ILE A 149 8.70 5.09 -11.43
N GLN A 150 8.89 4.17 -10.48
CA GLN A 150 10.21 3.61 -10.15
C GLN A 150 10.10 2.25 -9.45
N GLN A 151 11.17 1.46 -9.57
CA GLN A 151 11.40 0.26 -8.78
C GLN A 151 12.61 0.43 -7.85
N ASN A 152 12.74 -0.46 -6.87
CA ASN A 152 13.84 -0.47 -5.91
C ASN A 152 14.01 0.85 -5.13
N ALA A 153 12.91 1.58 -4.91
CA ALA A 153 12.84 2.74 -4.03
C ALA A 153 11.96 2.40 -2.83
N TRP A 154 12.47 2.59 -1.62
CA TRP A 154 11.91 2.02 -0.39
C TRP A 154 11.79 3.04 0.73
N ASN A 155 11.03 2.72 1.78
CA ASN A 155 11.22 3.35 3.10
C ASN A 155 12.54 2.90 3.75
N GLY A 156 12.95 3.56 4.85
CA GLY A 156 14.17 3.22 5.58
C GLY A 156 14.21 1.79 6.12
N ASP A 157 13.05 1.17 6.35
CA ASP A 157 12.92 -0.22 6.83
C ASP A 157 12.91 -1.26 5.70
N TYR A 158 13.05 -0.83 4.43
CA TYR A 158 13.08 -1.68 3.24
C TYR A 158 11.87 -2.63 3.07
N ASN A 159 10.70 -2.27 3.59
CA ASN A 159 9.50 -3.12 3.60
C ASN A 159 8.28 -2.53 2.86
N LYS A 160 8.36 -1.29 2.39
CA LYS A 160 7.34 -0.61 1.58
C LYS A 160 7.94 0.06 0.36
N ALA A 161 7.26 -0.05 -0.78
CA ALA A 161 7.65 0.56 -2.04
C ALA A 161 7.26 2.04 -2.09
N TRP A 162 8.10 2.89 -2.68
CA TRP A 162 7.85 4.32 -2.82
C TRP A 162 7.22 4.68 -4.16
N VAL A 163 5.92 4.94 -4.15
CA VAL A 163 5.09 5.19 -5.34
C VAL A 163 4.65 6.65 -5.44
N GLY A 164 4.47 7.16 -6.65
CA GLY A 164 4.06 8.55 -6.89
C GLY A 164 5.05 9.62 -6.40
N ALA A 165 6.33 9.25 -6.24
CA ALA A 165 7.38 10.14 -5.76
C ALA A 165 7.59 11.34 -6.70
N LYS A 166 7.88 12.52 -6.13
CA LYS A 166 7.94 13.78 -6.88
C LYS A 166 9.30 14.47 -6.79
N ALA A 167 9.74 15.03 -7.91
CA ALA A 167 10.95 15.85 -8.03
C ALA A 167 10.60 17.21 -8.63
N GLU A 168 11.27 18.27 -8.20
CA GLU A 168 11.07 19.63 -8.71
C GLU A 168 12.05 19.96 -9.85
N LEU A 169 11.54 20.57 -10.92
CA LEU A 169 12.34 21.03 -12.05
C LEU A 169 13.36 22.07 -11.60
N GLY A 170 14.64 21.80 -11.90
CA GLY A 170 15.76 22.64 -11.50
C GLY A 170 16.47 22.20 -10.22
N ASP A 171 16.03 21.16 -9.52
CA ASP A 171 16.87 20.53 -8.49
C ASP A 171 18.07 19.84 -9.16
N SER A 172 19.27 20.38 -8.90
CA SER A 172 20.58 19.86 -9.31
C SER A 172 20.84 18.39 -8.97
N ARG A 173 20.09 17.80 -8.03
CA ARG A 173 20.14 16.37 -7.74
C ARG A 173 19.61 15.51 -8.89
N TYR A 174 18.78 16.03 -9.79
CA TYR A 174 18.11 15.23 -10.82
C TYR A 174 18.48 15.67 -12.23
N SER A 175 18.86 14.69 -13.05
CA SER A 175 19.09 14.85 -14.49
C SER A 175 18.02 14.08 -15.26
N TYR A 176 17.36 14.74 -16.21
CA TYR A 176 16.34 14.13 -17.06
C TYR A 176 16.87 13.87 -18.47
N PHE A 177 16.47 12.77 -19.09
CA PHE A 177 16.98 12.34 -20.39
C PHE A 177 15.86 12.01 -21.37
N THR A 178 15.76 12.80 -22.44
CA THR A 178 14.86 12.56 -23.57
C THR A 178 15.56 11.73 -24.65
N TRP A 179 14.93 10.64 -25.09
CA TRP A 179 15.38 9.87 -26.26
C TRP A 179 15.02 10.61 -27.55
N ASN A 180 15.94 10.70 -28.52
CA ASN A 180 15.62 11.31 -29.83
C ASN A 180 14.63 10.49 -30.69
N GLY A 181 14.46 9.20 -30.40
CA GLY A 181 13.34 8.40 -30.93
C GLY A 181 12.02 8.61 -30.18
N ASN A 182 12.05 9.21 -28.97
CA ASN A 182 10.90 9.92 -28.39
C ASN A 182 10.76 11.28 -29.10
N ASN A 183 10.82 11.26 -30.44
CA ASN A 183 10.54 12.40 -31.29
C ASN A 183 9.07 12.73 -31.11
N GLY A 184 8.80 13.85 -30.45
CA GLY A 184 7.46 14.19 -29.98
C GLY A 184 6.53 14.50 -31.14
N ASN A 185 5.92 13.47 -31.73
CA ASN A 185 4.62 13.65 -32.34
C ASN A 185 3.59 13.81 -31.20
N SER A 186 3.65 14.98 -30.56
CA SER A 186 2.50 15.67 -29.98
C SER A 186 1.70 16.38 -31.08
N GLY A 187 1.68 15.79 -32.28
CA GLY A 187 0.39 15.37 -32.81
C GLY A 187 -0.43 14.70 -31.68
N ASN A 188 -1.66 15.11 -31.41
CA ASN A 188 -2.56 15.77 -32.35
C ASN A 188 -2.57 15.07 -33.73
N LYS A 189 -2.36 13.74 -33.91
CA LYS A 189 -3.15 12.63 -33.29
C LYS A 189 -3.85 13.10 -32.04
N GLN A 190 -4.97 13.81 -32.27
CA GLN A 190 -5.94 14.02 -31.22
C GLN A 190 -6.16 12.63 -30.65
N GLN A 191 -6.01 12.44 -29.34
CA GLN A 191 -6.45 11.18 -28.78
C GLN A 191 -7.94 11.17 -29.09
N VAL A 192 -8.33 10.37 -30.09
CA VAL A 192 -9.72 10.22 -30.47
C VAL A 192 -10.27 9.41 -29.32
N TYR A 193 -10.69 10.14 -28.30
CA TYR A 193 -11.38 9.61 -27.14
C TYR A 193 -12.71 9.13 -27.68
N HIS A 194 -12.66 7.91 -28.21
CA HIS A 194 -13.76 7.22 -28.80
C HIS A 194 -14.87 7.15 -27.75
N ASP A 195 -16.09 7.52 -28.14
CA ASP A 195 -17.23 7.74 -27.22
C ASP A 195 -17.80 6.41 -26.71
N PHE A 196 -16.97 5.69 -25.94
CA PHE A 196 -17.32 4.54 -25.14
C PHE A 196 -18.04 5.00 -23.87
N SER A 197 -19.33 5.29 -24.00
CA SER A 197 -20.18 5.64 -22.88
C SER A 197 -20.92 4.42 -22.33
N PHE A 198 -20.68 4.13 -21.05
CA PHE A 198 -21.26 3.01 -20.30
C PHE A 198 -22.62 3.45 -19.75
N ASN A 199 -23.70 2.85 -20.27
CA ASN A 199 -25.08 3.27 -20.03
C ASN A 199 -25.93 2.07 -19.62
N TYR A 200 -27.08 2.31 -18.97
CA TYR A 200 -27.98 1.26 -18.48
C TYR A 200 -27.27 0.31 -17.51
N HIS A 201 -27.31 0.64 -16.22
CA HIS A 201 -26.83 -0.25 -15.16
C HIS A 201 -28.02 -0.99 -14.55
N SER A 202 -28.06 -2.31 -14.75
CA SER A 202 -28.96 -3.21 -14.02
C SER A 202 -28.13 -4.10 -13.13
N LEU A 203 -28.50 -4.15 -11.85
CA LEU A 203 -27.78 -4.85 -10.81
C LEU A 203 -28.72 -5.82 -10.12
N GLU A 204 -28.45 -7.11 -10.30
CA GLU A 204 -29.09 -8.16 -9.49
C GLU A 204 -28.24 -8.38 -8.24
N ARG A 205 -28.89 -8.46 -7.09
CA ARG A 205 -28.23 -8.50 -5.78
C ARG A 205 -28.76 -9.66 -4.97
N TYR A 206 -27.83 -10.40 -4.38
CA TYR A 206 -28.09 -11.49 -3.46
C TYR A 206 -27.23 -11.27 -2.20
N ASP A 207 -27.36 -12.17 -1.24
CA ASP A 207 -26.71 -12.03 0.05
C ASP A 207 -25.19 -12.22 -0.09
N THR A 208 -24.75 -13.22 -0.86
CA THR A 208 -23.32 -13.52 -1.09
C THR A 208 -22.85 -13.32 -2.54
N ASN A 209 -23.70 -12.77 -3.41
CA ASN A 209 -23.41 -12.63 -4.84
C ASN A 209 -24.08 -11.38 -5.45
N ALA A 210 -23.61 -10.95 -6.62
CA ALA A 210 -24.22 -9.90 -7.44
C ALA A 210 -23.99 -10.18 -8.92
N VAL A 211 -24.91 -9.72 -9.78
CA VAL A 211 -24.72 -9.71 -11.23
C VAL A 211 -24.77 -8.27 -11.73
N ILE A 212 -23.61 -7.74 -12.09
CA ILE A 212 -23.46 -6.40 -12.66
C ILE A 212 -23.71 -6.45 -14.17
N HIS A 213 -24.40 -5.44 -14.70
CA HIS A 213 -24.62 -5.28 -16.15
C HIS A 213 -24.34 -3.84 -16.58
N THR A 214 -23.82 -3.68 -17.80
CA THR A 214 -23.76 -2.39 -18.51
C THR A 214 -24.01 -2.57 -20.00
N LYS A 215 -24.49 -1.52 -20.67
CA LYS A 215 -24.56 -1.41 -22.13
C LYS A 215 -23.55 -0.36 -22.61
N VAL A 216 -22.48 -0.84 -23.21
CA VAL A 216 -21.47 -0.02 -23.85
C VAL A 216 -22.06 0.56 -25.14
N ASN A 217 -22.09 1.89 -25.26
CA ASN A 217 -22.18 2.55 -26.55
C ASN A 217 -20.81 2.50 -27.24
N ASN A 218 -20.81 2.25 -28.54
CA ASN A 218 -19.64 2.23 -29.40
C ASN A 218 -20.03 2.90 -30.73
N PRO A 219 -20.30 4.22 -30.74
CA PRO A 219 -20.97 4.88 -31.88
C PRO A 219 -20.15 4.77 -33.18
N GLU A 220 -18.82 4.73 -33.06
CA GLU A 220 -17.87 4.55 -34.16
C GLU A 220 -17.72 3.09 -34.63
N ARG A 221 -18.38 2.13 -33.97
CA ARG A 221 -18.39 0.69 -34.30
C ARG A 221 -17.01 0.03 -34.30
N LEU A 222 -16.14 0.50 -33.40
CA LEU A 222 -14.76 0.05 -33.27
C LEU A 222 -14.70 -1.42 -32.88
N HIS A 223 -13.68 -2.12 -33.37
CA HIS A 223 -13.51 -3.54 -33.12
C HIS A 223 -12.83 -3.77 -31.76
N VAL A 224 -13.65 -3.81 -30.70
CA VAL A 224 -13.23 -4.07 -29.32
C VAL A 224 -12.90 -5.56 -29.15
N LYS A 225 -11.68 -5.83 -28.68
CA LYS A 225 -11.13 -7.19 -28.50
C LYS A 225 -11.05 -7.63 -27.04
N LYS A 226 -11.21 -6.71 -26.10
CA LYS A 226 -11.10 -6.95 -24.66
C LYS A 226 -12.05 -6.06 -23.88
N VAL A 227 -12.64 -6.61 -22.84
CA VAL A 227 -13.51 -5.92 -21.88
C VAL A 227 -13.23 -6.43 -20.47
N GLY A 228 -13.78 -5.77 -19.45
CA GLY A 228 -13.57 -6.19 -18.08
C GLY A 228 -14.23 -5.30 -17.04
N CYS A 229 -13.89 -5.56 -15.78
CA CYS A 229 -14.29 -4.72 -14.65
C CYS A 229 -13.23 -4.70 -13.53
N TYR A 230 -13.27 -3.64 -12.73
CA TYR A 230 -12.67 -3.56 -11.40
C TYR A 230 -13.75 -3.77 -10.34
N ILE A 231 -13.40 -4.42 -9.23
CA ILE A 231 -14.22 -4.63 -8.04
C ILE A 231 -13.44 -4.15 -6.81
N TYR A 232 -14.09 -3.39 -5.94
CA TYR A 232 -13.51 -2.84 -4.73
C TYR A 232 -14.38 -3.11 -3.50
N ASP A 233 -13.76 -3.16 -2.32
CA ASP A 233 -14.45 -3.22 -1.02
C ASP A 233 -15.06 -1.86 -0.62
N SER A 234 -15.68 -1.81 0.56
CA SER A 234 -16.22 -0.59 1.18
C SER A 234 -15.16 0.46 1.53
N ASN A 235 -13.90 0.06 1.70
CA ASN A 235 -12.76 0.96 1.96
C ASN A 235 -12.16 1.54 0.66
N GLY A 236 -12.60 1.05 -0.50
CA GLY A 236 -12.05 1.38 -1.82
C GLY A 236 -10.82 0.55 -2.24
N SER A 237 -10.43 -0.46 -1.46
CA SER A 237 -9.36 -1.42 -1.79
C SER A 237 -9.79 -2.28 -2.98
N LEU A 238 -8.87 -2.55 -3.93
CA LEU A 238 -9.19 -3.40 -5.08
C LEU A 238 -9.26 -4.87 -4.68
N ILE A 239 -10.45 -5.47 -4.73
CA ILE A 239 -10.67 -6.92 -4.55
C ILE A 239 -10.20 -7.67 -5.81
N LYS A 240 -10.58 -7.19 -7.00
CA LYS A 240 -10.26 -7.88 -8.26
C LYS A 240 -10.29 -6.95 -9.47
N ARG A 241 -9.37 -7.16 -10.42
CA ARG A 241 -9.51 -6.77 -11.84
C ARG A 241 -9.82 -8.03 -12.64
N HIS A 242 -10.91 -8.04 -13.40
CA HIS A 242 -11.25 -9.10 -14.34
C HIS A 242 -11.15 -8.57 -15.77
N GLU A 243 -10.54 -9.37 -16.66
CA GLU A 243 -10.39 -9.06 -18.08
C GLU A 243 -10.70 -10.31 -18.92
N GLU A 244 -11.51 -10.15 -19.95
CA GLU A 244 -11.82 -11.20 -20.93
C GLU A 244 -11.51 -10.75 -22.37
N ASN A 245 -11.34 -11.73 -23.27
CA ASN A 245 -11.21 -11.46 -24.70
C ASN A 245 -12.58 -11.57 -25.38
N CYS A 246 -12.92 -10.58 -26.20
CA CYS A 246 -14.17 -10.54 -26.96
C CYS A 246 -13.92 -10.24 -28.44
N SER A 247 -14.98 -10.12 -29.23
CA SER A 247 -14.95 -9.66 -30.61
C SER A 247 -16.21 -8.86 -30.91
N ARG A 248 -16.22 -7.58 -30.53
CA ARG A 248 -17.37 -6.68 -30.68
C ARG A 248 -17.10 -5.62 -31.74
N ASN A 249 -18.05 -5.36 -32.64
CA ASN A 249 -18.06 -4.25 -33.61
C ASN A 249 -19.48 -3.69 -33.84
N GLU A 250 -20.40 -4.01 -32.94
CA GLU A 250 -21.74 -3.47 -32.83
C GLU A 250 -21.69 -2.03 -32.32
N SER A 251 -22.64 -1.19 -32.73
CA SER A 251 -22.74 0.19 -32.24
C SER A 251 -23.16 0.29 -30.76
N ARG A 252 -23.71 -0.80 -30.21
CA ARG A 252 -23.98 -1.02 -28.79
C ARG A 252 -23.83 -2.50 -28.48
N PHE A 253 -23.23 -2.85 -27.35
CA PHE A 253 -23.18 -4.22 -26.85
C PHE A 253 -23.31 -4.25 -25.32
N ASN A 254 -23.69 -5.40 -24.76
CA ASN A 254 -23.78 -5.59 -23.31
C ASN A 254 -22.47 -6.21 -22.79
N ILE A 255 -22.11 -5.86 -21.56
CA ILE A 255 -21.20 -6.63 -20.71
C ILE A 255 -22.00 -6.95 -19.44
N TRP A 256 -21.84 -8.14 -18.89
CA TRP A 256 -22.35 -8.51 -17.57
C TRP A 256 -21.35 -9.46 -16.90
N TYR A 257 -21.37 -9.52 -15.57
CA TYR A 257 -20.58 -10.50 -14.80
C TYR A 257 -21.31 -10.95 -13.55
N ASP A 258 -21.36 -12.27 -13.32
CA ASP A 258 -21.72 -12.87 -12.03
C ASP A 258 -20.48 -12.95 -11.11
N PHE A 259 -20.56 -12.30 -9.95
CA PHE A 259 -19.44 -12.19 -9.01
C PHE A 259 -18.93 -13.56 -8.55
N THR A 260 -19.82 -14.49 -8.20
CA THR A 260 -19.43 -15.81 -7.66
C THR A 260 -19.15 -16.82 -8.77
N GLY A 261 -20.02 -16.90 -9.77
CA GLY A 261 -19.98 -17.92 -10.82
C GLY A 261 -18.95 -17.67 -11.93
N GLU A 262 -18.69 -16.41 -12.28
CA GLU A 262 -17.75 -16.03 -13.35
C GLU A 262 -16.50 -15.35 -12.79
N LEU A 263 -16.66 -14.44 -11.81
CA LEU A 263 -15.53 -13.69 -11.26
C LEU A 263 -14.84 -14.39 -10.08
N GLY A 264 -15.45 -15.42 -9.48
CA GLY A 264 -14.88 -16.14 -8.33
C GLY A 264 -14.65 -15.25 -7.10
N VAL A 265 -15.58 -14.32 -6.84
CA VAL A 265 -15.63 -13.39 -5.71
C VAL A 265 -16.92 -13.64 -4.94
N THR A 266 -16.80 -14.22 -3.76
CA THR A 266 -17.92 -14.32 -2.80
C THR A 266 -18.04 -13.01 -2.05
N LEU A 267 -19.25 -12.47 -1.96
CA LEU A 267 -19.54 -11.24 -1.21
C LEU A 267 -20.05 -11.57 0.21
N THR A 268 -19.87 -10.62 1.12
CA THR A 268 -20.53 -10.61 2.43
C THR A 268 -21.93 -10.00 2.31
N PRO A 269 -22.97 -10.53 3.00
CA PRO A 269 -24.30 -9.93 3.09
C PRO A 269 -24.29 -8.49 3.61
N GLY A 270 -25.32 -7.71 3.26
CA GLY A 270 -25.56 -6.31 3.66
C GLY A 270 -24.35 -5.36 3.65
N THR A 271 -23.33 -5.65 2.84
CA THR A 271 -22.03 -4.96 2.83
C THR A 271 -21.90 -4.14 1.56
N GLU A 272 -21.28 -2.96 1.64
CA GLU A 272 -21.05 -2.10 0.48
C GLU A 272 -19.80 -2.49 -0.31
N TYR A 273 -19.93 -2.46 -1.63
CA TYR A 273 -18.87 -2.68 -2.62
C TYR A 273 -18.98 -1.62 -3.72
N SER A 274 -17.91 -1.45 -4.49
CA SER A 274 -17.99 -0.69 -5.75
C SER A 274 -17.40 -1.45 -6.92
N TYR A 275 -17.88 -1.15 -8.13
CA TYR A 275 -17.37 -1.73 -9.37
C TYR A 275 -17.21 -0.67 -10.46
N GLN A 276 -16.41 -0.97 -11.46
CA GLN A 276 -16.18 -0.08 -12.60
C GLN A 276 -15.90 -0.91 -13.86
N PHE A 277 -16.79 -0.84 -14.85
CA PHE A 277 -16.59 -1.51 -16.14
C PHE A 277 -15.54 -0.80 -17.00
N TYR A 278 -14.89 -1.53 -17.91
CA TYR A 278 -14.02 -0.96 -18.93
C TYR A 278 -14.04 -1.75 -20.24
N VAL A 279 -13.57 -1.10 -21.30
CA VAL A 279 -13.23 -1.72 -22.59
C VAL A 279 -11.80 -1.37 -22.98
N ILE A 280 -11.11 -2.25 -23.71
CA ILE A 280 -9.76 -1.96 -24.23
C ILE A 280 -9.79 -1.95 -25.75
N TYR A 281 -9.41 -0.81 -26.33
CA TYR A 281 -9.30 -0.60 -27.78
C TYR A 281 -7.99 0.11 -28.12
N ASP A 282 -7.26 -0.42 -29.11
CA ASP A 282 -5.87 -0.04 -29.45
C ASP A 282 -4.93 0.03 -28.22
N ASN A 283 -5.13 -0.93 -27.29
CA ASN A 283 -4.49 -1.03 -25.97
C ASN A 283 -4.82 0.10 -24.97
N VAL A 284 -5.58 1.12 -25.36
CA VAL A 284 -6.13 2.14 -24.44
C VAL A 284 -7.33 1.57 -23.71
N GLU A 285 -7.33 1.67 -22.38
CA GLU A 285 -8.46 1.30 -21.52
C GLU A 285 -9.41 2.50 -21.36
N TYR A 286 -10.68 2.31 -21.72
CA TYR A 286 -11.76 3.28 -21.57
C TYR A 286 -12.66 2.79 -20.44
N GLN A 287 -12.79 3.57 -19.38
CA GLN A 287 -13.49 3.18 -18.15
C GLN A 287 -14.87 3.87 -18.07
N GLY A 288 -15.84 3.16 -17.50
CA GLY A 288 -17.11 3.74 -17.07
C GLY A 288 -17.00 4.51 -15.75
N ALA A 289 -18.14 5.01 -15.27
CA ALA A 289 -18.25 5.48 -13.89
C ALA A 289 -17.98 4.34 -12.90
N LYS A 290 -17.45 4.68 -11.71
CA LYS A 290 -17.47 3.77 -10.56
C LYS A 290 -18.87 3.82 -9.95
N GLU A 291 -19.51 2.66 -9.85
CA GLU A 291 -20.85 2.46 -9.30
C GLU A 291 -20.75 1.74 -7.95
N THR A 292 -21.59 2.11 -6.97
CA THR A 292 -21.61 1.55 -5.60
C THR A 292 -22.86 0.71 -5.37
N PHE A 293 -22.75 -0.38 -4.59
CA PHE A 293 -23.91 -1.16 -4.16
C PHE A 293 -23.71 -1.87 -2.83
N THR A 294 -24.81 -2.05 -2.10
CA THR A 294 -24.90 -2.92 -0.93
C THR A 294 -25.52 -4.26 -1.32
N THR A 295 -24.97 -5.41 -0.89
CA THR A 295 -25.59 -6.75 -1.04
C THR A 295 -26.94 -6.86 -0.31
N THR A 296 -27.71 -7.93 -0.56
CA THR A 296 -28.95 -8.20 0.19
C THR A 296 -28.67 -8.97 1.49
N GLY A 297 -29.73 -9.46 2.14
CA GLY A 297 -29.69 -9.95 3.50
C GLY A 297 -29.64 -8.80 4.51
N THR A 298 -29.54 -9.15 5.79
CA THR A 298 -28.85 -8.24 6.72
C THR A 298 -27.37 -8.49 6.54
N ALA A 299 -26.52 -7.51 6.81
CA ALA A 299 -25.11 -7.82 7.03
C ALA A 299 -24.99 -8.89 8.11
N SER A 300 -23.86 -9.61 8.12
CA SER A 300 -23.33 -9.88 9.44
C SER A 300 -23.03 -8.50 10.04
N LYS A 301 -23.94 -8.00 10.89
CA LYS A 301 -23.49 -7.47 12.16
C LYS A 301 -22.41 -8.46 12.61
N ALA A 302 -21.15 -8.04 12.71
CA ALA A 302 -20.13 -8.91 13.29
C ALA A 302 -20.75 -9.46 14.56
N GLN A 303 -20.91 -10.80 14.65
CA GLN A 303 -21.88 -11.39 15.57
C GLN A 303 -21.61 -10.77 16.93
N ASP A 304 -22.61 -10.09 17.49
CA ASP A 304 -22.38 -9.19 18.61
C ASP A 304 -22.30 -10.06 19.87
N ASP A 305 -21.20 -10.79 19.96
CA ASP A 305 -20.79 -11.64 21.07
C ASP A 305 -20.75 -10.82 22.36
N THR A 306 -20.63 -9.49 22.23
CA THR A 306 -20.70 -8.51 23.30
C THR A 306 -22.14 -8.19 23.78
N VAL A 307 -23.16 -8.77 23.15
CA VAL A 307 -24.54 -8.95 23.67
C VAL A 307 -24.67 -10.27 24.44
N GLU A 308 -23.80 -11.25 24.19
CA GLU A 308 -23.72 -12.48 25.00
C GLU A 308 -22.89 -12.28 26.29
N MET A 309 -22.10 -11.20 26.36
CA MET A 309 -21.38 -10.75 27.56
C MET A 309 -22.32 -10.05 28.55
N SER A 310 -22.22 -10.39 29.85
CA SER A 310 -23.07 -9.80 30.90
C SER A 310 -22.88 -8.29 31.07
N ARG A 311 -23.97 -7.53 31.17
CA ARG A 311 -23.91 -6.07 31.45
C ARG A 311 -23.59 -5.73 32.92
N GLU A 312 -23.57 -6.70 33.83
CA GLU A 312 -23.35 -6.46 35.27
C GLU A 312 -21.88 -6.16 35.58
N CYS A 313 -21.48 -4.90 35.41
CA CYS A 313 -20.09 -4.46 35.63
C CYS A 313 -19.89 -3.88 37.05
N GLY A 314 -18.63 -3.89 37.51
CA GLY A 314 -18.19 -3.27 38.76
C GLY A 314 -18.09 -1.73 38.69
N PRO A 315 -17.27 -1.09 39.56
CA PRO A 315 -17.06 0.36 39.52
C PRO A 315 -16.48 0.82 38.17
N ALA A 316 -16.53 2.12 37.85
CA ALA A 316 -15.92 2.63 36.62
C ALA A 316 -14.42 2.26 36.53
N PRO A 317 -13.90 1.90 35.35
CA PRO A 317 -12.49 1.58 35.17
C PRO A 317 -11.61 2.82 35.39
N SER A 318 -10.45 2.67 36.03
CA SER A 318 -9.54 3.80 36.32
C SER A 318 -8.34 3.85 35.36
N LEU A 319 -8.00 5.08 34.94
CA LEU A 319 -6.80 5.37 34.16
C LEU A 319 -5.49 5.09 34.92
N ASP A 320 -5.50 5.08 36.26
CA ASP A 320 -4.34 4.68 37.06
C ASP A 320 -3.83 3.27 36.71
N TYR A 321 -4.74 2.41 36.23
CA TYR A 321 -4.50 1.02 35.87
C TYR A 321 -4.52 0.79 34.34
N ALA A 322 -4.43 1.85 33.53
CA ALA A 322 -4.51 1.76 32.07
C ALA A 322 -3.43 0.83 31.47
N LYS A 323 -2.18 0.94 31.96
CA LYS A 323 -1.06 0.12 31.45
C LYS A 323 -1.14 -1.33 31.92
N ASP A 324 -1.41 -1.53 33.22
CA ASP A 324 -1.58 -2.86 33.82
C ASP A 324 -2.76 -3.63 33.20
N GLY A 325 -3.82 -2.91 32.82
CA GLY A 325 -4.95 -3.47 32.09
C GLY A 325 -4.58 -3.96 30.68
N TRP A 326 -3.90 -3.13 29.88
CA TRP A 326 -3.40 -3.55 28.56
C TRP A 326 -2.42 -4.74 28.64
N LEU A 327 -1.52 -4.75 29.63
CA LEU A 327 -0.62 -5.88 29.88
C LEU A 327 -1.42 -7.15 30.21
N SER A 328 -2.40 -7.06 31.12
CA SER A 328 -3.26 -8.18 31.50
C SER A 328 -4.03 -8.78 30.30
N LEU A 329 -4.55 -7.93 29.41
CA LEU A 329 -5.25 -8.39 28.21
C LEU A 329 -4.29 -9.05 27.20
N GLN A 330 -3.06 -8.53 27.04
CA GLN A 330 -2.05 -9.11 26.17
C GLN A 330 -1.53 -10.47 26.69
N GLU A 331 -1.35 -10.61 28.01
CA GLU A 331 -1.00 -11.89 28.63
C GLU A 331 -2.09 -12.95 28.40
N LEU A 332 -3.36 -12.58 28.59
CA LEU A 332 -4.50 -13.46 28.33
C LEU A 332 -4.63 -13.83 26.84
N ALA A 333 -4.51 -12.87 25.92
CA ALA A 333 -4.67 -13.07 24.48
C ALA A 333 -3.63 -14.03 23.87
N ARG A 334 -2.53 -14.30 24.59
CA ARG A 334 -1.44 -15.18 24.15
C ARG A 334 -1.22 -16.37 25.09
N SER A 335 -2.16 -16.59 26.02
CA SER A 335 -2.14 -17.69 26.98
C SER A 335 -2.57 -19.02 26.33
N SER A 336 -2.16 -20.14 26.95
CA SER A 336 -2.76 -21.45 26.64
C SER A 336 -4.13 -21.57 27.32
N GLU A 337 -4.99 -22.48 26.84
CA GLU A 337 -6.30 -22.75 27.46
C GLU A 337 -6.19 -23.07 28.96
N GLN A 338 -5.14 -23.80 29.37
CA GLN A 338 -4.86 -24.07 30.78
C GLN A 338 -4.52 -22.79 31.57
N ALA A 339 -3.70 -21.90 31.01
CA ALA A 339 -3.34 -20.65 31.68
C ALA A 339 -4.53 -19.67 31.75
N LEU A 340 -5.41 -19.67 30.73
CA LEU A 340 -6.69 -18.98 30.76
C LEU A 340 -7.59 -19.54 31.87
N HIS A 341 -7.77 -20.86 31.93
CA HIS A 341 -8.54 -21.54 32.99
C HIS A 341 -7.97 -21.26 34.39
N ASP A 342 -6.65 -21.36 34.59
CA ASP A 342 -6.02 -21.13 35.89
C ASP A 342 -6.15 -19.67 36.37
N ARG A 343 -6.41 -18.74 35.43
CA ARG A 343 -6.62 -17.31 35.69
C ARG A 343 -8.10 -16.93 35.85
N MET A 344 -8.99 -17.56 35.07
CA MET A 344 -10.40 -17.16 34.88
C MET A 344 -11.42 -18.17 35.41
N TRP A 345 -10.99 -19.39 35.76
CA TRP A 345 -11.80 -20.59 36.01
C TRP A 345 -12.53 -21.11 34.75
N ASP A 346 -13.48 -22.04 34.91
CA ASP A 346 -14.47 -22.41 33.91
C ASP A 346 -15.25 -21.18 33.38
N PRO A 347 -15.57 -21.09 32.07
CA PRO A 347 -16.46 -20.07 31.52
C PRO A 347 -17.93 -20.30 31.93
N GLU A 348 -18.73 -19.23 31.95
CA GLU A 348 -20.19 -19.32 32.16
C GLU A 348 -20.91 -19.91 30.94
N LYS A 349 -20.34 -19.73 29.75
CA LYS A 349 -20.92 -20.13 28.47
C LYS A 349 -19.83 -20.38 27.44
N GLU A 350 -20.05 -21.36 26.57
CA GLU A 350 -19.22 -21.60 25.39
C GLU A 350 -20.08 -21.62 24.12
N VAL A 351 -19.57 -21.06 23.03
CA VAL A 351 -20.22 -21.04 21.70
C VAL A 351 -19.14 -21.25 20.63
N GLY A 352 -19.07 -22.45 20.06
CA GLY A 352 -18.03 -22.79 19.08
C GLY A 352 -16.64 -22.77 19.73
N ASN A 353 -15.75 -21.91 19.25
CA ASN A 353 -14.42 -21.65 19.81
C ASN A 353 -14.41 -20.49 20.82
N LYS A 354 -15.55 -19.89 21.17
CA LYS A 354 -15.65 -18.73 22.07
C LYS A 354 -16.07 -19.12 23.47
N LYS A 355 -15.36 -18.61 24.47
CA LYS A 355 -15.58 -18.83 25.92
C LYS A 355 -15.91 -17.50 26.59
N TYR A 356 -17.02 -17.43 27.32
CA TYR A 356 -17.49 -16.22 27.98
C TYR A 356 -17.32 -16.35 29.51
N TYR A 357 -16.74 -15.32 30.12
CA TYR A 357 -16.37 -15.30 31.53
C TYR A 357 -17.09 -14.21 32.30
N ALA A 358 -17.49 -14.56 33.51
CA ALA A 358 -18.22 -13.70 34.41
C ALA A 358 -17.42 -12.44 34.79
N PRO A 359 -18.09 -11.31 35.09
CA PRO A 359 -17.43 -10.04 35.44
C PRO A 359 -16.43 -10.14 36.61
N GLU A 360 -16.69 -11.00 37.60
CA GLU A 360 -15.80 -11.19 38.75
C GLU A 360 -14.50 -11.95 38.45
N ARG A 361 -14.34 -12.49 37.24
CA ARG A 361 -13.14 -13.25 36.84
C ARG A 361 -12.01 -12.38 36.32
N CYS A 362 -12.31 -11.23 35.71
CA CYS A 362 -11.30 -10.32 35.16
C CYS A 362 -11.25 -8.96 35.85
N GLY A 363 -10.26 -8.78 36.72
CA GLY A 363 -9.98 -7.52 37.44
C GLY A 363 -9.22 -6.46 36.63
N VAL A 364 -9.54 -6.29 35.34
CA VAL A 364 -8.81 -5.41 34.41
C VAL A 364 -9.18 -3.94 34.67
N PHE A 365 -8.22 -3.00 34.53
CA PHE A 365 -8.42 -1.56 34.77
C PHE A 365 -8.97 -1.22 36.17
N SER A 366 -8.71 -2.09 37.17
CA SER A 366 -9.28 -2.05 38.52
C SER A 366 -10.82 -2.11 38.57
N THR A 367 -11.46 -2.74 37.58
CA THR A 367 -12.89 -3.07 37.61
C THR A 367 -13.15 -4.54 37.31
N MET A 368 -14.38 -4.96 37.54
CA MET A 368 -14.93 -6.28 37.24
C MET A 368 -15.81 -6.11 35.99
N ALA A 369 -15.42 -6.71 34.86
CA ALA A 369 -16.18 -6.64 33.62
C ALA A 369 -16.03 -7.96 32.84
N PRO A 370 -17.06 -8.36 32.07
CA PRO A 370 -17.05 -9.61 31.33
C PRO A 370 -15.88 -9.68 30.35
N VAL A 371 -15.41 -10.90 30.10
CA VAL A 371 -14.40 -11.20 29.08
C VAL A 371 -14.90 -12.33 28.18
N MET A 372 -14.68 -12.19 26.88
CA MET A 372 -14.81 -13.25 25.89
C MET A 372 -13.42 -13.60 25.38
N ALA A 373 -13.06 -14.88 25.40
CA ALA A 373 -11.85 -15.40 24.78
C ALA A 373 -12.23 -16.18 23.51
N GLU A 374 -11.55 -15.91 22.40
CA GLU A 374 -11.64 -16.72 21.19
C GLU A 374 -10.44 -17.65 21.10
N MET A 375 -10.72 -18.95 21.05
CA MET A 375 -9.69 -20.00 21.02
C MET A 375 -9.22 -20.27 19.58
N GLY A 376 -7.90 -20.32 19.43
CA GLY A 376 -7.21 -20.92 18.30
C GLY A 376 -7.00 -22.42 18.49
N ASN A 377 -6.12 -23.02 17.68
CA ASN A 377 -5.83 -24.47 17.74
C ASN A 377 -5.08 -24.90 19.01
N ASP A 378 -4.12 -24.08 19.48
CA ASP A 378 -3.17 -24.44 20.56
C ASP A 378 -3.15 -23.42 21.72
N ARG A 379 -3.87 -22.31 21.60
CA ARG A 379 -3.83 -21.15 22.51
C ARG A 379 -5.09 -20.27 22.35
N VAL A 380 -5.22 -19.26 23.17
CA VAL A 380 -6.09 -18.11 22.89
C VAL A 380 -5.55 -17.38 21.64
N ASP A 381 -6.44 -16.97 20.74
CA ASP A 381 -6.11 -16.14 19.56
C ASP A 381 -6.71 -14.72 19.65
N SER A 382 -7.74 -14.48 20.49
CA SER A 382 -8.05 -13.11 20.94
C SER A 382 -8.74 -13.05 22.30
N ILE A 383 -8.63 -11.90 22.97
CA ILE A 383 -9.38 -11.55 24.18
C ILE A 383 -10.16 -10.27 23.93
N THR A 384 -11.47 -10.30 24.19
CA THR A 384 -12.34 -9.12 24.21
C THR A 384 -12.82 -8.85 25.63
N TRP A 385 -12.60 -7.64 26.13
CA TRP A 385 -13.10 -7.12 27.40
C TRP A 385 -14.10 -5.99 27.11
N LYS A 386 -15.24 -5.96 27.82
CA LYS A 386 -16.27 -4.92 27.65
C LYS A 386 -16.74 -4.37 28.99
N TYR A 387 -16.83 -3.06 29.10
CA TYR A 387 -17.42 -2.38 30.27
C TYR A 387 -18.55 -1.45 29.82
N THR A 388 -19.77 -1.77 30.26
CA THR A 388 -20.96 -0.92 30.09
C THR A 388 -21.12 -0.07 31.34
N TYR A 389 -21.19 1.26 31.20
CA TYR A 389 -21.33 2.16 32.34
C TYR A 389 -22.75 2.10 32.95
N PRO A 390 -22.96 2.53 34.21
CA PRO A 390 -24.27 2.44 34.86
C PRO A 390 -25.39 3.23 34.17
N ASP A 391 -25.09 4.44 33.66
CA ASP A 391 -26.03 5.26 32.90
C ASP A 391 -25.34 6.29 31.99
N LYS A 392 -26.15 7.07 31.26
CA LYS A 392 -25.71 8.14 30.34
C LYS A 392 -24.90 9.28 30.99
N SER A 393 -24.94 9.44 32.31
CA SER A 393 -24.21 10.48 33.06
C SER A 393 -22.70 10.38 32.85
N TYR A 394 -22.17 9.17 32.78
CA TYR A 394 -20.76 8.83 32.56
C TYR A 394 -20.24 9.16 31.14
N LYS A 395 -21.00 9.84 30.28
CA LYS A 395 -20.62 10.14 28.89
C LYS A 395 -19.35 11.00 28.76
N ALA A 396 -19.00 11.81 29.77
CA ALA A 396 -17.75 12.55 29.79
C ALA A 396 -16.58 11.67 30.27
N GLU A 397 -16.71 11.09 31.46
CA GLU A 397 -15.74 10.21 32.11
C GLU A 397 -15.32 9.02 31.22
N SER A 398 -16.28 8.36 30.56
CA SER A 398 -16.00 7.27 29.62
C SER A 398 -15.22 7.68 28.36
N LYS A 399 -15.26 8.97 27.97
CA LYS A 399 -14.44 9.50 26.88
C LYS A 399 -13.03 9.84 27.35
N GLU A 400 -12.90 10.44 28.53
CA GLU A 400 -11.60 10.69 29.18
C GLU A 400 -10.86 9.35 29.42
N PHE A 401 -11.59 8.31 29.87
CA PHE A 401 -11.06 6.96 29.95
C PHE A 401 -10.65 6.39 28.58
N TYR A 402 -11.49 6.51 27.54
CA TYR A 402 -11.13 6.06 26.18
C TYR A 402 -9.85 6.75 25.68
N GLU A 403 -9.74 8.07 25.85
CA GLU A 403 -8.61 8.87 25.35
C GLU A 403 -7.32 8.49 26.10
N GLY A 404 -7.34 8.43 27.44
CA GLY A 404 -6.19 8.03 28.24
C GLY A 404 -5.80 6.55 28.10
N VAL A 405 -6.78 5.64 27.92
CA VAL A 405 -6.49 4.21 27.69
C VAL A 405 -5.96 3.97 26.27
N ALA A 406 -6.31 4.80 25.28
CA ALA A 406 -5.67 4.79 23.97
C ALA A 406 -4.19 5.23 24.05
N GLU A 407 -3.88 6.26 24.82
CA GLU A 407 -2.48 6.69 25.06
C GLU A 407 -1.67 5.59 25.77
N ALA A 408 -2.23 4.95 26.81
CA ALA A 408 -1.59 3.80 27.45
C ALA A 408 -1.40 2.60 26.51
N GLY A 409 -2.34 2.37 25.59
CA GLY A 409 -2.24 1.33 24.56
C GLY A 409 -1.08 1.58 23.60
N ASN A 410 -0.85 2.83 23.20
CA ASN A 410 0.31 3.21 22.37
C ASN A 410 1.64 2.87 23.05
N GLU A 411 1.74 3.10 24.36
CA GLU A 411 2.95 2.78 25.13
C GLU A 411 3.14 1.26 25.32
N VAL A 412 2.10 0.53 25.71
CA VAL A 412 2.19 -0.91 26.01
C VAL A 412 2.36 -1.77 24.74
N LEU A 413 1.73 -1.37 23.63
CA LEU A 413 1.86 -2.07 22.34
C LEU A 413 3.09 -1.61 21.54
N GLY A 414 3.76 -0.53 21.97
CA GLY A 414 4.96 0.02 21.33
C GLY A 414 4.72 0.61 19.93
N MET A 415 3.46 0.94 19.58
CA MET A 415 3.07 1.43 18.26
C MET A 415 1.89 2.40 18.35
N THR A 416 1.85 3.41 17.48
CA THR A 416 0.78 4.42 17.47
C THR A 416 -0.51 3.86 16.87
N GLY A 417 -1.60 3.92 17.62
CA GLY A 417 -2.94 3.53 17.18
C GLY A 417 -3.55 4.54 16.21
N THR A 418 -4.32 4.06 15.26
CA THR A 418 -5.04 4.88 14.29
C THR A 418 -6.46 5.12 14.77
N GLY A 419 -6.76 6.36 15.17
CA GLY A 419 -8.09 6.78 15.60
C GLY A 419 -9.03 7.09 14.43
N ILE A 420 -10.21 6.46 14.42
CA ILE A 420 -11.31 6.66 13.48
C ILE A 420 -12.54 7.12 14.27
N CYS A 421 -13.00 8.34 14.01
CA CYS A 421 -14.23 8.88 14.56
C CYS A 421 -15.36 8.75 13.53
N GLU A 422 -16.03 7.60 13.47
CA GLU A 422 -17.15 7.39 12.54
C GLU A 422 -18.29 8.37 12.80
N ASN A 423 -18.63 8.61 14.07
CA ASN A 423 -19.61 9.61 14.46
C ASN A 423 -19.48 10.01 15.94
N LYS A 424 -20.22 11.05 16.37
CA LYS A 424 -20.20 11.59 17.76
C LYS A 424 -20.57 10.60 18.89
N ASN A 425 -21.06 9.41 18.55
CA ASN A 425 -21.48 8.34 19.46
C ASN A 425 -20.72 7.01 19.24
N HIS A 426 -19.74 6.96 18.32
CA HIS A 426 -18.85 5.80 18.12
C HIS A 426 -17.44 6.25 17.70
N MET A 427 -16.43 5.83 18.46
CA MET A 427 -15.02 6.16 18.24
C MET A 427 -14.18 4.89 18.39
N THR A 428 -13.29 4.63 17.44
CA THR A 428 -12.50 3.40 17.41
C THR A 428 -11.02 3.72 17.17
N THR A 429 -10.13 3.10 17.93
CA THR A 429 -8.67 3.17 17.74
C THR A 429 -8.15 1.76 17.47
N THR A 430 -7.32 1.59 16.45
CA THR A 430 -6.78 0.28 16.05
C THR A 430 -5.26 0.27 15.96
N TRP A 431 -4.64 -0.86 16.32
CA TRP A 431 -3.20 -1.06 16.32
C TRP A 431 -2.82 -2.19 15.35
N ASN A 432 -3.04 -1.96 14.05
CA ASN A 432 -2.54 -2.79 12.93
C ASN A 432 -2.74 -4.33 13.05
N GLY A 433 -3.87 -4.80 13.58
CA GLY A 433 -4.12 -6.24 13.80
C GLY A 433 -3.39 -6.83 15.01
N VAL A 434 -3.23 -6.01 16.06
CA VAL A 434 -2.75 -6.42 17.39
C VAL A 434 -3.78 -6.06 18.48
N ALA A 435 -4.55 -5.00 18.27
CA ALA A 435 -5.65 -4.62 19.14
C ALA A 435 -6.64 -3.65 18.48
N SER A 436 -7.84 -3.56 19.06
CA SER A 436 -8.76 -2.44 18.89
C SER A 436 -9.37 -1.99 20.21
N LEU A 437 -9.69 -0.69 20.30
CA LEU A 437 -10.37 -0.03 21.41
C LEU A 437 -11.54 0.75 20.83
N GLN A 438 -12.74 0.55 21.36
CA GLN A 438 -13.97 1.18 20.92
C GLN A 438 -14.65 1.90 22.09
N TRP A 439 -15.19 3.09 21.84
CA TRP A 439 -16.15 3.77 22.70
C TRP A 439 -17.46 3.96 21.93
N SER A 440 -18.57 3.53 22.53
CA SER A 440 -19.90 3.49 21.91
C SER A 440 -20.98 4.06 22.82
N MET A 441 -22.12 4.46 22.26
CA MET A 441 -23.35 4.78 23.01
C MET A 441 -24.43 3.72 22.76
N GLU A 442 -24.34 2.57 23.42
CA GLU A 442 -25.34 1.49 23.34
C GLU A 442 -26.60 1.87 24.12
N GLU A 443 -27.77 1.84 23.48
CA GLU A 443 -29.08 2.21 24.10
C GLU A 443 -29.13 3.62 24.75
N GLY A 444 -28.11 4.46 24.52
CA GLY A 444 -27.94 5.78 25.15
C GLY A 444 -27.04 5.80 26.38
N VAL A 445 -26.48 4.65 26.77
CA VAL A 445 -25.46 4.46 27.83
C VAL A 445 -24.07 4.34 27.17
N PRO A 446 -23.00 4.89 27.75
CA PRO A 446 -21.67 4.73 27.17
C PRO A 446 -21.07 3.36 27.49
N THR A 447 -20.26 2.85 26.56
CA THR A 447 -19.65 1.52 26.63
C THR A 447 -18.23 1.58 26.09
N ILE A 448 -17.31 0.85 26.71
CA ILE A 448 -15.96 0.57 26.19
C ILE A 448 -15.86 -0.90 25.82
N THR A 449 -15.28 -1.20 24.66
CA THR A 449 -14.85 -2.55 24.27
C THR A 449 -13.38 -2.51 23.87
N ILE A 450 -12.58 -3.47 24.34
CA ILE A 450 -11.16 -3.64 23.96
C ILE A 450 -10.96 -5.07 23.51
N THR A 451 -10.39 -5.27 22.33
CA THR A 451 -10.00 -6.58 21.78
C THR A 451 -8.49 -6.60 21.55
N VAL A 452 -7.82 -7.70 21.89
CA VAL A 452 -6.36 -7.92 21.75
C VAL A 452 -6.07 -9.26 21.07
N GLU A 453 -5.06 -9.28 20.20
CA GLU A 453 -4.57 -10.38 19.35
C GLU A 453 -3.08 -10.72 19.65
#